data_AF-A0A661N1E4-F1
#
_entry.id   AF-A0A661N1E4-F1
#
_cell.length_a   1.000
_cell.length_b   1.000
_cell.length_c   1.000
_cell.angle_alpha   90.00
_cell.angle_beta   90.00
_cell.angle_gamma   90.00
#
_symmetry.space_group_name_H-M   'P 1'
#
loop_
_entity.id
_entity.type
_entity.pdbx_description
1 polymer ?
#
loop_
_entity_poly.entity_id
_entity_poly.type
_entity_poly.pdbx_seq_one_letter_code
_entity_poly.pdbx_strand_id
1 'polypeptide(L)'
;MGFYRSSVAMLFLALTSCGGATPPVVEADNQLDVLKDAIRGAVDDEDRAARLVAAVEEIKSLAHESRRIRMAFLADIQALNADYDSPREAFITRYARYDEERAAVRHRFYPLRSVLVEGTTVAEWDELQDANDHMLEALAAVGSEELEVDDLEDEPAGSAGLEGDGQ
;
A
#
# COMPACT_ATOMS: atom_id res chain seq x y z
N MET A 1 -23.62 21.08 47.85
CA MET A 1 -22.96 22.00 46.89
C MET A 1 -21.77 21.26 46.27
N GLY A 2 -21.71 21.16 44.94
CA GLY A 2 -20.45 20.99 44.20
C GLY A 2 -19.97 19.57 43.84
N PHE A 3 -20.70 18.85 42.99
CA PHE A 3 -20.17 17.66 42.28
C PHE A 3 -20.60 17.66 40.81
N TYR A 4 -20.09 18.59 40.00
CA TYR A 4 -20.25 18.55 38.52
C TYR A 4 -19.10 19.32 37.86
N ARG A 5 -17.91 18.72 37.71
CA ARG A 5 -16.81 19.34 36.93
C ARG A 5 -15.89 18.37 36.16
N SER A 6 -16.26 17.09 35.97
CA SER A 6 -15.34 16.11 35.34
C SER A 6 -15.94 15.33 34.16
N SER A 7 -16.65 15.98 33.24
CA SER A 7 -17.25 15.25 32.08
C SER A 7 -17.04 15.89 30.70
N VAL A 8 -16.21 16.93 30.56
CA VAL A 8 -16.02 17.61 29.25
C VAL A 8 -14.68 17.26 28.58
N ALA A 9 -13.78 16.54 29.24
CA ALA A 9 -12.45 16.24 28.69
C ALA A 9 -12.38 15.02 27.74
N MET A 10 -13.49 14.31 27.48
CA MET A 10 -13.53 13.11 26.63
C MET A 10 -14.10 13.34 25.22
N LEU A 11 -14.01 14.57 24.68
CA LEU A 11 -14.51 14.89 23.34
C LEU A 11 -13.45 15.51 22.41
N PHE A 12 -12.16 15.28 22.67
CA PHE A 12 -11.06 15.79 21.82
C PHE A 12 -10.12 14.72 21.26
N LEU A 13 -10.37 13.43 21.51
CA LEU A 13 -9.51 12.33 21.04
C LEU A 13 -9.94 11.68 19.71
N ALA A 14 -10.91 12.25 18.99
CA ALA A 14 -11.43 11.67 17.75
C ALA A 14 -10.98 12.37 16.46
N LEU A 15 -10.13 13.40 16.52
CA LEU A 15 -9.74 14.19 15.34
C LEU A 15 -8.25 14.15 14.98
N THR A 16 -7.43 13.37 15.69
CA THR A 16 -6.09 13.01 15.18
C THR A 16 -6.18 11.76 14.32
N SER A 17 -7.09 11.76 13.36
CA SER A 17 -6.88 10.96 12.15
C SER A 17 -5.78 11.69 11.40
N CYS A 18 -4.54 11.22 11.55
CA CYS A 18 -3.44 11.67 10.73
C CYS A 18 -3.84 11.46 9.26
N GLY A 19 -4.29 12.53 8.61
CA GLY A 19 -4.23 12.69 7.15
C GLY A 19 -2.77 12.84 6.72
N GLY A 20 -1.94 11.86 7.09
CA GLY A 20 -0.62 11.69 6.50
C GLY A 20 -0.87 11.05 5.16
N ALA A 21 -0.68 11.83 4.09
CA ALA A 21 -0.67 11.32 2.73
C ALA A 21 0.10 10.00 2.69
N THR A 22 -0.51 8.96 2.13
CA THR A 22 0.13 7.66 2.00
C THR A 22 1.47 7.88 1.28
N PRO A 23 2.60 7.41 1.84
CA PRO A 23 3.89 7.68 1.25
C PRO A 23 3.90 7.19 -0.21
N PRO A 24 4.30 8.04 -1.17
CA PRO A 24 4.24 7.72 -2.58
C PRO A 24 5.12 6.50 -2.89
N VAL A 25 4.87 5.80 -4.00
CA VAL A 25 5.64 4.59 -4.37
C VAL A 25 7.16 4.79 -4.42
N VAL A 26 7.61 6.02 -4.69
CA VAL A 26 9.02 6.41 -4.60
C VAL A 26 9.59 6.12 -3.21
N GLU A 27 8.80 6.28 -2.17
CA GLU A 27 9.18 6.00 -0.78
C GLU A 27 9.42 4.51 -0.53
N ALA A 28 8.58 3.61 -1.06
CA ALA A 28 8.80 2.18 -0.90
C ALA A 28 10.11 1.71 -1.55
N ASP A 29 10.43 2.22 -2.74
CA ASP A 29 11.70 1.93 -3.40
C ASP A 29 12.89 2.48 -2.62
N ASN A 30 12.77 3.70 -2.09
CA ASN A 30 13.80 4.32 -1.26
C ASN A 30 14.05 3.50 0.01
N GLN A 31 13.00 3.07 0.72
CA GLN A 31 13.16 2.30 1.96
C GLN A 31 13.76 0.91 1.71
N LEU A 32 13.47 0.28 0.57
CA LEU A 32 14.16 -0.95 0.15
C LEU A 32 15.64 -0.70 -0.16
N ASP A 33 15.98 0.43 -0.77
CA ASP A 33 17.37 0.82 -1.03
C ASP A 33 18.13 1.11 0.28
N VAL A 34 17.49 1.81 1.22
CA VAL A 34 18.01 2.04 2.58
C VAL A 34 18.29 0.72 3.31
N LEU A 35 17.36 -0.24 3.25
CA LEU A 35 17.56 -1.55 3.88
C LEU A 35 18.74 -2.31 3.26
N LYS A 36 18.94 -2.25 1.94
CA LYS A 36 20.12 -2.86 1.29
C LYS A 36 21.43 -2.26 1.78
N ASP A 37 21.47 -0.93 1.92
CA ASP A 37 22.68 -0.25 2.40
C ASP A 37 22.93 -0.54 3.88
N ALA A 38 21.87 -0.62 4.70
CA ALA A 38 21.97 -1.04 6.09
C ALA A 38 22.52 -2.48 6.21
N ILE A 39 22.04 -3.42 5.37
CA ILE A 39 22.56 -4.80 5.33
C ILE A 39 24.06 -4.82 5.02
N ARG A 40 24.52 -4.01 4.05
CA ARG A 40 25.95 -3.92 3.70
C ARG A 40 26.80 -3.32 4.82
N GLY A 41 26.20 -2.49 5.67
CA GLY A 41 26.89 -1.87 6.81
C GLY A 41 26.94 -2.74 8.05
N ALA A 42 25.90 -3.54 8.30
CA ALA A 42 25.75 -4.34 9.52
C ALA A 42 26.34 -5.77 9.37
N VAL A 43 26.34 -6.34 8.17
CA VAL A 43 26.75 -7.74 7.94
C VAL A 43 28.16 -7.80 7.34
N ASP A 44 29.15 -8.11 8.18
CA ASP A 44 30.58 -8.17 7.80
C ASP A 44 30.92 -9.26 6.75
N ASP A 45 30.15 -10.35 6.73
CA ASP A 45 30.33 -11.45 5.79
C ASP A 45 29.75 -11.06 4.42
N GLU A 46 30.63 -10.72 3.48
CA GLU A 46 30.25 -10.22 2.14
C GLU A 46 29.30 -11.18 1.39
N ASP A 47 29.53 -12.49 1.48
CA ASP A 47 28.69 -13.49 0.80
C ASP A 47 27.31 -13.57 1.46
N ARG A 48 27.23 -13.44 2.79
CA ARG A 48 25.96 -13.39 3.53
C ARG A 48 25.20 -12.10 3.22
N ALA A 49 25.89 -10.96 3.25
CA ALA A 49 25.31 -9.67 2.89
C ALA A 49 24.76 -9.68 1.46
N ALA A 50 25.49 -10.26 0.50
CA ALA A 50 25.03 -10.36 -0.89
C ALA A 50 23.74 -11.18 -1.03
N ARG A 51 23.60 -12.30 -0.30
CA ARG A 51 22.37 -13.11 -0.29
C ARG A 51 21.18 -12.35 0.32
N LEU A 52 21.41 -11.63 1.41
CA LEU A 52 20.39 -10.81 2.06
C LEU A 52 19.93 -9.67 1.15
N VAL A 53 20.87 -8.96 0.53
CA VAL A 53 20.58 -7.90 -0.47
C VAL A 53 19.78 -8.45 -1.64
N ALA A 54 20.13 -9.63 -2.16
CA ALA A 54 19.36 -10.27 -3.23
C ALA A 54 17.91 -10.58 -2.81
N ALA A 55 17.68 -10.98 -1.55
CA ALA A 55 16.32 -11.16 -1.05
C ALA A 55 15.53 -9.84 -1.01
N VAL A 56 16.17 -8.71 -0.69
CA VAL A 56 15.54 -7.38 -0.71
C VAL A 56 15.22 -6.92 -2.12
N GLU A 57 16.10 -7.14 -3.11
CA GLU A 57 15.80 -6.84 -4.52
C GLU A 57 14.59 -7.64 -5.03
N GLU A 58 14.45 -8.88 -4.57
CA GLU A 58 13.34 -9.74 -4.98
C GLU A 58 12.04 -9.27 -4.31
N ILE A 59 12.11 -8.78 -3.07
CA ILE A 59 10.99 -8.07 -2.42
C ILE A 59 10.61 -6.82 -3.22
N LYS A 60 11.58 -6.03 -3.70
CA LYS A 60 11.34 -4.85 -4.55
C LYS A 60 10.60 -5.23 -5.83
N SER A 61 11.04 -6.29 -6.51
CA SER A 61 10.35 -6.81 -7.69
C SER A 61 8.91 -7.24 -7.36
N LEU A 62 8.68 -7.91 -6.24
CA LEU A 62 7.33 -8.30 -5.80
C LEU A 62 6.45 -7.09 -5.45
N ALA A 63 7.02 -6.03 -4.90
CA ALA A 63 6.31 -4.79 -4.60
C ALA A 63 5.80 -4.12 -5.89
N HIS A 64 6.66 -4.01 -6.91
CA HIS A 64 6.26 -3.54 -8.23
C HIS A 64 5.21 -4.44 -8.90
N GLU A 65 5.35 -5.75 -8.78
CA GLU A 65 4.38 -6.70 -9.31
C GLU A 65 3.00 -6.53 -8.64
N SER A 66 2.98 -6.43 -7.31
CA SER A 66 1.77 -6.17 -6.51
C SER A 66 1.07 -4.88 -6.95
N ARG A 67 1.83 -3.80 -7.14
CA ARG A 67 1.30 -2.53 -7.65
C ARG A 67 0.67 -2.71 -9.03
N ARG A 68 1.37 -3.37 -9.95
CA ARG A 68 0.85 -3.61 -11.31
C ARG A 68 -0.46 -4.41 -11.29
N ILE A 69 -0.52 -5.46 -10.47
CA ILE A 69 -1.73 -6.28 -10.26
C ILE A 69 -2.87 -5.39 -9.76
N ARG A 70 -2.62 -4.54 -8.77
CA ARG A 70 -3.61 -3.59 -8.24
C ARG A 70 -4.10 -2.61 -9.29
N MET A 71 -3.19 -1.94 -10.01
CA MET A 71 -3.57 -0.96 -11.04
C MET A 71 -4.41 -1.59 -12.16
N ALA A 72 -4.04 -2.80 -12.58
CA ALA A 72 -4.82 -3.56 -13.57
C ALA A 72 -6.21 -3.90 -13.05
N PHE A 73 -6.32 -4.35 -11.79
CA PHE A 73 -7.60 -4.62 -11.15
C PHE A 73 -8.48 -3.37 -11.06
N LEU A 74 -7.93 -2.23 -10.64
CA LEU A 74 -8.66 -0.96 -10.55
C LEU A 74 -9.20 -0.52 -11.92
N ALA A 75 -8.37 -0.61 -12.97
CA ALA A 75 -8.79 -0.30 -14.33
C ALA A 75 -9.91 -1.24 -14.83
N ASP A 76 -9.80 -2.54 -14.53
CA ASP A 76 -10.83 -3.53 -14.87
C ASP A 76 -12.17 -3.22 -14.16
N ILE A 77 -12.14 -2.88 -12.87
CA ILE A 77 -13.34 -2.53 -12.12
C ILE A 77 -13.96 -1.22 -12.60
N GLN A 78 -13.15 -0.21 -12.91
CA GLN A 78 -13.63 1.04 -13.50
C GLN A 78 -14.32 0.80 -14.85
N ALA A 79 -13.73 -0.03 -15.71
CA ALA A 79 -14.31 -0.39 -17.00
C ALA A 79 -15.64 -1.14 -16.85
N LEU A 80 -15.73 -2.07 -15.89
CA LEU A 80 -16.98 -2.78 -15.60
C LEU A 80 -18.05 -1.85 -15.02
N ASN A 81 -17.68 -0.87 -14.19
CA ASN A 81 -18.62 0.12 -13.66
C ASN A 81 -19.14 1.08 -14.74
N ALA A 82 -18.35 1.37 -15.77
CA ALA A 82 -18.75 2.23 -16.88
C ALA A 82 -19.75 1.53 -17.84
N ASP A 83 -19.83 0.20 -17.81
CA ASP A 83 -20.75 -0.60 -18.61
C ASP A 83 -21.99 -1.02 -17.78
N TYR A 84 -23.11 -0.32 -17.96
CA TYR A 84 -24.35 -0.60 -17.23
C TYR A 84 -24.95 -1.99 -17.50
N ASP A 85 -24.56 -2.63 -18.61
CA ASP A 85 -25.02 -3.98 -18.96
C ASP A 85 -24.09 -5.08 -18.42
N SER A 86 -22.97 -4.72 -17.79
CA SER A 86 -22.02 -5.70 -17.26
C SER A 86 -22.65 -6.56 -16.15
N PRO A 87 -22.61 -7.90 -16.30
CA PRO A 87 -23.23 -8.79 -15.33
C PRO A 87 -22.41 -8.86 -14.03
N ARG A 88 -23.08 -9.10 -12.90
CA ARG A 88 -22.44 -9.23 -11.59
C ARG A 88 -21.34 -10.29 -11.57
N GLU A 89 -21.51 -11.36 -12.33
CA GLU A 89 -20.56 -12.46 -12.47
C GLU A 89 -19.20 -11.99 -13.00
N ALA A 90 -19.17 -10.94 -13.84
CA ALA A 90 -17.93 -10.35 -14.34
C ALA A 90 -17.13 -9.73 -13.19
N PHE A 91 -17.77 -8.97 -12.30
CA PHE A 91 -17.12 -8.41 -11.11
C PHE A 91 -16.57 -9.51 -10.21
N ILE A 92 -17.39 -10.53 -9.88
CA ILE A 92 -16.97 -11.65 -9.03
C ILE A 92 -15.72 -12.33 -9.59
N THR A 93 -15.69 -12.55 -10.90
CA THR A 93 -14.55 -13.17 -11.57
C THR A 93 -13.29 -12.31 -11.45
N ARG A 94 -13.40 -10.98 -11.60
CA ARG A 94 -12.26 -10.07 -11.45
C ARG A 94 -11.74 -10.01 -10.01
N TYR A 95 -12.63 -9.94 -9.02
CA TYR A 95 -12.23 -10.01 -7.61
C TYR A 95 -11.52 -11.31 -7.27
N ALA A 96 -12.08 -12.45 -7.67
CA ALA A 96 -11.48 -13.77 -7.41
C ALA A 96 -10.07 -13.87 -8.00
N ARG A 97 -9.88 -13.39 -9.23
CA ARG A 97 -8.57 -13.36 -9.88
C ARG A 97 -7.58 -12.45 -9.15
N TYR A 98 -8.01 -11.25 -8.77
CA TYR A 98 -7.17 -10.31 -8.03
C TYR A 98 -6.72 -10.89 -6.68
N ASP A 99 -7.61 -11.57 -5.97
CA ASP A 99 -7.29 -12.24 -4.71
C ASP A 99 -6.28 -13.39 -4.89
N GLU A 100 -6.42 -14.18 -5.96
CA GLU A 100 -5.46 -15.23 -6.32
C GLU A 100 -4.07 -14.64 -6.63
N GLU A 101 -4.00 -13.60 -7.48
CA GLU A 101 -2.75 -12.94 -7.84
C GLU A 101 -2.07 -12.32 -6.59
N ARG A 102 -2.83 -11.69 -5.70
CA ARG A 102 -2.31 -11.19 -4.42
C ARG A 102 -1.82 -12.30 -3.49
N ALA A 103 -2.54 -13.41 -3.42
CA ALA A 103 -2.13 -14.56 -2.61
C ALA A 103 -0.80 -15.14 -3.12
N ALA A 104 -0.63 -15.22 -4.45
CA ALA A 104 0.61 -15.68 -5.07
C ALA A 104 1.80 -14.75 -4.79
N VAL A 105 1.59 -13.42 -4.75
CA VAL A 105 2.62 -12.46 -4.32
C VAL A 105 3.00 -12.69 -2.85
N ARG A 106 2.02 -12.77 -1.94
CA ARG A 106 2.29 -13.02 -0.50
C ARG A 106 3.04 -14.34 -0.26
N HIS A 107 2.67 -15.40 -0.97
CA HIS A 107 3.33 -16.70 -0.85
C HIS A 107 4.81 -16.64 -1.26
N ARG A 108 5.19 -15.76 -2.20
CA ARG A 108 6.59 -15.54 -2.58
C ARG A 108 7.31 -14.58 -1.63
N PHE A 109 6.60 -13.63 -1.03
CA PHE A 109 7.16 -12.66 -0.09
C PHE A 109 7.64 -13.31 1.22
N TYR A 110 6.84 -14.21 1.83
CA TYR A 110 7.17 -14.76 3.15
C TYR A 110 8.50 -15.52 3.21
N PRO A 111 8.86 -16.37 2.24
CA PRO A 111 10.17 -17.01 2.21
C PRO A 111 11.33 -16.01 2.13
N LEU A 112 11.19 -14.92 1.35
CA LEU A 112 12.23 -13.89 1.25
C LEU A 112 12.44 -13.17 2.59
N ARG A 113 11.35 -12.87 3.30
CA ARG A 113 11.42 -12.34 4.66
C ARG A 113 12.08 -13.31 5.64
N SER A 114 11.81 -14.61 5.51
CA SER A 114 12.46 -15.65 6.32
C SER A 114 13.97 -15.70 6.04
N VAL A 115 14.40 -15.55 4.78
CA VAL A 115 15.84 -15.43 4.43
C VAL A 115 16.50 -14.25 5.15
N LEU A 116 15.81 -13.10 5.26
CA LEU A 116 16.35 -11.95 6.00
C LEU A 116 16.53 -12.27 7.49
N VAL A 117 15.48 -12.77 8.14
CA VAL A 117 15.50 -13.05 9.59
C VAL A 117 16.48 -14.17 9.95
N GLU A 118 16.49 -15.26 9.19
CA GLU A 118 17.35 -16.42 9.46
C GLU A 118 18.80 -16.18 9.01
N GLY A 119 19.02 -15.28 8.05
CA GLY A 119 20.34 -14.92 7.55
C GLY A 119 21.07 -13.87 8.36
N THR A 120 20.44 -13.31 9.39
CA THR A 120 21.03 -12.33 10.33
C THR A 120 21.20 -12.92 11.71
N THR A 121 22.25 -12.52 12.41
CA THR A 121 22.38 -12.71 13.87
C THR A 121 21.45 -11.77 14.62
N VAL A 122 21.28 -11.99 15.93
CA VAL A 122 20.44 -11.11 16.78
C VAL A 122 20.98 -9.68 16.81
N ALA A 123 22.30 -9.49 16.87
CA ALA A 123 22.91 -8.16 16.90
C ALA A 123 22.76 -7.44 15.56
N GLU A 124 23.02 -8.13 14.44
CA GLU A 124 22.79 -7.58 13.10
C GLU A 124 21.30 -7.23 12.90
N TRP A 125 20.38 -8.07 13.37
CA TRP A 125 18.94 -7.80 13.24
C TRP A 125 18.50 -6.58 14.04
N ASP A 126 19.04 -6.37 15.25
CA ASP A 126 18.78 -5.19 16.07
C ASP A 126 19.19 -3.89 15.33
N GLU A 127 20.34 -3.92 14.66
CA GLU A 127 20.82 -2.80 13.82
C GLU A 127 19.95 -2.57 12.57
N LEU A 128 19.39 -3.63 11.99
CA LEU A 128 18.56 -3.58 10.78
C LEU A 128 17.08 -3.30 11.06
N GLN A 129 16.64 -3.39 12.31
CA GLN A 129 15.22 -3.42 12.66
C GLN A 129 14.49 -2.15 12.21
N ASP A 130 15.06 -0.97 12.43
CA ASP A 130 14.43 0.32 12.08
C ASP A 130 14.25 0.46 10.55
N ALA A 131 15.28 0.14 9.77
CA ALA A 131 15.21 0.14 8.31
C ALA A 131 14.19 -0.89 7.79
N ASN A 132 14.14 -2.07 8.42
CA ASN A 132 13.13 -3.08 8.10
C ASN A 132 11.71 -2.59 8.42
N ASP A 133 11.48 -1.96 9.57
CA ASP A 133 10.15 -1.53 9.97
C ASP A 133 9.63 -0.42 9.04
N HIS A 134 10.47 0.55 8.69
CA HIS A 134 10.13 1.58 7.68
C HIS A 134 9.86 0.98 6.29
N MET A 135 10.63 -0.03 5.88
CA MET A 135 10.39 -0.76 4.63
C MET A 135 9.05 -1.50 4.65
N LEU A 136 8.68 -2.15 5.75
CA LEU A 136 7.38 -2.82 5.90
C LEU A 136 6.22 -1.82 5.90
N GLU A 137 6.38 -0.68 6.55
CA GLU A 137 5.38 0.41 6.55
C GLU A 137 5.16 0.95 5.14
N ALA A 138 6.24 1.23 4.41
CA ALA A 138 6.16 1.71 3.04
C ALA A 138 5.53 0.66 2.09
N LEU A 139 5.85 -0.62 2.25
CA LEU A 139 5.20 -1.69 1.49
C LEU A 139 3.71 -1.85 1.84
N ALA A 140 3.34 -1.66 3.10
CA ALA A 140 1.95 -1.70 3.53
C ALA A 140 1.17 -0.54 2.90
N ALA A 141 1.75 0.66 2.86
CA ALA A 141 1.16 1.84 2.21
C ALA A 141 0.85 1.60 0.71
N VAL A 142 1.78 0.99 -0.03
CA VAL A 142 1.55 0.61 -1.45
C VAL A 142 0.36 -0.35 -1.60
N GLY A 143 0.13 -1.22 -0.61
CA GLY A 143 -1.02 -2.12 -0.56
C GLY A 143 -2.32 -1.47 -0.07
N SER A 144 -2.21 -0.37 0.70
CA SER A 144 -3.32 0.27 1.42
C SER A 144 -3.74 1.62 0.87
N GLU A 145 -3.13 2.13 -0.22
CA GLU A 145 -3.52 3.35 -0.97
C GLU A 145 -4.99 3.27 -1.44
N GLU A 146 -5.93 3.23 -0.50
CA GLU A 146 -7.37 3.26 -0.68
C GLU A 146 -7.66 4.32 -1.74
N LEU A 147 -8.57 3.98 -2.65
CA LEU A 147 -9.11 4.93 -3.60
C LEU A 147 -9.64 6.13 -2.80
N GLU A 148 -8.83 7.16 -2.61
CA GLU A 148 -9.34 8.50 -2.35
C GLU A 148 -10.07 8.87 -3.65
N VAL A 149 -11.36 8.54 -3.70
CA VAL A 149 -12.31 8.95 -4.73
C VAL A 149 -12.62 10.45 -4.57
N ASP A 150 -11.64 11.26 -4.15
CA ASP A 150 -11.83 12.68 -3.84
C ASP A 150 -11.74 13.55 -5.11
N ASP A 151 -11.21 13.01 -6.22
CA ASP A 151 -11.09 13.71 -7.50
C ASP A 151 -12.26 13.50 -8.49
N LEU A 152 -13.37 12.85 -8.08
CA LEU A 152 -14.53 12.64 -8.97
C LEU A 152 -15.73 13.58 -8.71
N GLU A 153 -15.65 14.52 -7.77
CA GLU A 153 -16.80 15.38 -7.44
C GLU A 153 -16.82 16.77 -8.13
N ASP A 154 -15.87 17.10 -9.01
CA ASP A 154 -15.78 18.44 -9.64
C ASP A 154 -16.00 18.48 -11.16
N GLU A 155 -16.80 17.56 -11.73
CA GLU A 155 -17.44 17.82 -13.03
C GLU A 155 -18.75 18.59 -12.77
N PRO A 156 -18.81 19.93 -12.96
CA PRO A 156 -20.07 20.63 -12.90
C PRO A 156 -20.96 20.05 -13.99
N ALA A 157 -22.06 19.42 -13.57
CA ALA A 157 -23.12 18.96 -14.46
C ALA A 157 -23.45 20.10 -15.42
N GLY A 158 -22.95 19.99 -16.65
CA GLY A 158 -23.19 20.94 -17.71
C GLY A 158 -24.69 21.06 -17.88
N SER A 159 -25.22 22.19 -17.45
CA SER A 159 -26.62 22.56 -17.59
C SER A 159 -26.95 22.53 -19.08
N ALA A 160 -27.58 21.45 -19.52
CA ALA A 160 -28.23 21.38 -20.81
C ALA A 160 -29.33 22.46 -20.82
N GLY A 161 -29.01 23.60 -21.42
CA GLY A 161 -29.93 24.68 -21.69
C GLY A 161 -31.04 24.19 -22.62
N LEU A 162 -32.19 23.90 -22.03
CA LEU A 162 -33.46 23.83 -22.76
C LEU A 162 -34.02 25.24 -22.89
N GLU A 163 -33.43 26.04 -23.79
CA GLU A 163 -34.10 27.21 -24.36
C GLU A 163 -34.62 26.81 -25.75
N GLY A 164 -35.81 26.20 -25.74
CA GLY A 164 -36.65 26.10 -26.92
C GLY A 164 -37.49 27.37 -27.02
N ASP A 165 -36.98 28.36 -27.73
CA ASP A 165 -37.73 29.55 -28.13
C ASP A 165 -38.91 29.14 -29.02
N GLY A 166 -40.07 29.71 -28.70
CA GLY A 166 -41.27 29.59 -29.51
C GLY A 166 -41.20 30.44 -30.78
N GLN A 167 -41.72 29.89 -31.88
CA GLN A 167 -42.54 30.60 -32.86
C GLN A 167 -43.36 29.61 -33.69
#